data_AF-A0AA38G9R9-F1
#
_entry.id   AF-A0AA38G9R9-F1
#
_cell.length_a   1.000
_cell.length_b   1.000
_cell.length_c   1.000
_cell.angle_alpha   90.00
_cell.angle_beta   90.00
_cell.angle_gamma   90.00
#
_symmetry.space_group_name_H-M   'P 1'
#
loop_
_entity.id
_entity.type
_entity.pdbx_description
1 polymer ?
#
loop_
_entity_poly.entity_id
_entity_poly.type
_entity_poly.pdbx_seq_one_letter_code
_entity_poly.pdbx_strand_id
1 'polypeptide(L)' 'VVVGSERFSLLDGYSGYNQIMVKEEDQFKTTFTTKWGTYAYKKMPFGLSN' A
#
# COMPACT_ATOMS: atom_id res chain seq x y z
N VAL A 1 -2.32 -1.38 -20.36
CA VAL A 1 -2.36 -2.31 -21.52
C VAL A 1 -1.53 -1.68 -22.61
N VAL A 2 -0.40 -2.27 -22.98
CA VAL A 2 0.40 -1.71 -24.09
C VAL A 2 -0.28 -2.14 -25.39
N VAL A 3 -0.43 -1.22 -26.32
CA VAL A 3 -1.05 -1.50 -27.62
C VAL A 3 0.04 -2.06 -28.53
N GLY A 4 -0.12 -3.32 -28.97
CA GLY A 4 0.75 -3.95 -29.97
C GLY A 4 1.66 -5.10 -29.54
N SER A 5 1.55 -5.63 -28.30
CA SER A 5 2.28 -6.87 -27.96
C SER A 5 1.38 -8.11 -28.03
N GLU A 6 1.94 -9.21 -28.53
CA GLU A 6 1.26 -10.52 -28.61
C GLU A 6 1.07 -11.19 -27.24
N ARG A 7 1.87 -10.83 -26.22
CA ARG A 7 1.80 -11.39 -24.88
C ARG A 7 2.06 -10.34 -23.82
N PHE A 8 1.27 -10.39 -22.75
CA PHE A 8 1.43 -9.58 -21.55
C PHE A 8 1.38 -10.48 -20.32
N SER A 9 2.29 -10.25 -19.39
CA SER A 9 2.27 -10.87 -18.06
C SER A 9 2.09 -9.77 -17.02
N LEU A 10 1.04 -9.89 -16.22
CA LEU A 10 0.84 -9.08 -15.02
C LEU A 10 1.35 -9.88 -13.83
N LEU A 11 2.30 -9.30 -13.10
CA LEU A 11 2.77 -9.85 -11.84
C LEU A 11 1.86 -9.32 -10.73
N ASP A 12 1.32 -10.21 -9.91
CA ASP A 12 0.57 -9.80 -8.73
C ASP A 12 1.53 -9.33 -7.64
N GLY A 13 1.61 -8.02 -7.47
CA GLY A 13 2.38 -7.35 -6.43
C GLY A 13 1.58 -7.05 -5.16
N TYR A 14 0.37 -7.60 -4.99
CA TYR A 14 -0.55 -7.23 -3.91
C TYR A 14 0.10 -7.36 -2.51
N SER A 15 0.93 -8.38 -2.28
CA SER A 15 1.62 -8.55 -0.99
C SER A 15 2.82 -7.62 -0.78
N GLY A 16 3.28 -6.89 -1.80
CA GLY A 16 4.48 -6.05 -1.75
C GLY A 16 4.34 -4.83 -0.82
N TYR A 17 3.15 -4.25 -0.74
CA TYR A 17 2.90 -3.05 0.08
C TYR A 17 3.16 -3.27 1.57
N ASN A 18 2.81 -4.47 2.06
CA ASN A 18 3.02 -4.87 3.45
C ASN A 18 4.47 -5.29 3.78
N GLN A 19 5.44 -5.07 2.88
CA GLN A 19 6.85 -5.36 3.12
C GLN A 19 7.65 -4.13 3.55
N ILE A 20 7.24 -2.93 3.11
CA ILE A 20 7.98 -1.69 3.35
C ILE A 20 7.46 -0.99 4.61
N MET A 21 8.37 -0.62 5.51
CA MET A 21 8.05 0.16 6.70
C MET A 21 7.71 1.61 6.32
N VAL A 22 6.65 2.16 6.91
CA VAL A 22 6.36 3.59 6.83
C VAL A 22 7.34 4.31 7.74
N LYS A 23 7.92 5.42 7.24
CA LYS A 23 8.80 6.27 8.04
C LYS A 23 8.07 6.69 9.32
N GLU A 24 8.74 6.63 10.47
CA GLU A 24 8.09 6.83 11.76
C GLU A 24 7.36 8.18 11.86
N GLU A 25 7.96 9.22 11.29
CA GLU A 25 7.38 10.57 11.20
C GLU A 25 6.13 10.65 10.29
N ASP A 26 5.90 9.68 9.41
CA ASP A 26 4.77 9.65 8.47
C ASP A 26 3.67 8.67 8.90
N GLN A 27 3.90 7.82 9.92
CA GLN A 27 2.91 6.83 10.37
C GLN A 27 1.59 7.49 10.79
N PHE A 28 1.63 8.69 11.36
CA PHE A 28 0.41 9.42 11.75
C PHE A 28 -0.51 9.75 10.55
N LYS A 29 0.06 9.91 9.34
CA LYS A 29 -0.71 10.18 8.11
C LYS A 29 -1.48 8.95 7.64
N THR A 30 -1.10 7.78 8.13
CA THR A 30 -1.74 6.49 7.82
C THR A 30 -2.71 6.06 8.92
N THR A 31 -3.22 7.01 9.71
CA THR A 31 -4.17 6.70 10.79
C THR A 31 -5.56 6.37 10.25
N PHE A 32 -6.21 5.38 10.86
CA PHE A 32 -7.59 5.01 10.59
C PHE A 32 -8.35 4.78 11.89
N THR A 33 -9.62 5.18 11.89
CA THR A 33 -10.50 5.05 13.04
C THR A 33 -11.39 3.83 12.88
N THR A 34 -11.43 3.02 13.93
CA THR A 34 -12.39 1.93 14.09
C THR A 34 -13.31 2.24 15.27
N LYS A 35 -14.41 1.50 15.42
CA LYS A 35 -15.28 1.60 16.60
C LYS A 35 -14.59 1.35 17.94
N TRP A 36 -13.39 0.77 17.93
CA TRP A 36 -12.61 0.45 19.13
C TRP A 36 -11.44 1.41 19.38
N GLY A 37 -11.15 2.32 18.45
CA GLY A 37 -10.06 3.28 18.59
C GLY A 37 -9.40 3.64 17.25
N THR A 38 -8.41 4.52 17.35
CA THR A 38 -7.58 4.98 16.23
C THR A 38 -6.27 4.21 16.19
N TYR A 39 -5.91 3.72 15.01
CA TYR A 39 -4.70 2.95 14.76
C TYR A 39 -3.90 3.58 13.63
N ALA A 40 -2.60 3.33 13.58
CA ALA A 40 -1.71 3.77 12.50
C ALA A 40 -1.03 2.55 11.87
N TYR A 41 -0.81 2.60 10.56
CA TYR A 41 -0.07 1.56 9.87
C TYR A 41 1.44 1.71 10.10
N LYS A 42 2.10 0.60 10.48
CA LYS A 42 3.57 0.53 10.56
C LYS A 42 4.22 0.22 9.21
N LYS A 43 3.47 -0.40 8.32
CA LYS A 43 3.90 -0.80 6.97
C LYS A 43 2.95 -0.21 5.94
N MET A 44 3.40 -0.01 4.72
CA MET A 44 2.62 0.72 3.72
C MET A 44 1.23 0.06 3.52
N PRO A 45 0.13 0.75 3.86
CA PRO A 45 -1.20 0.24 3.55
C PRO A 45 -1.48 0.28 2.05
N PHE A 46 -2.45 -0.53 1.64
CA PHE A 46 -2.92 -0.56 0.27
C PHE A 46 -3.60 0.76 -0.12
N GLY A 47 -3.42 1.19 -1.37
CA GLY A 47 -4.11 2.37 -1.91
C GLY A 47 -3.50 3.71 -1.54
N LEU A 48 -2.31 3.75 -0.92
CA LEU A 48 -1.52 4.98 -0.81
C LEU A 48 -0.99 5.40 -2.17
N SER A 49 -1.10 6.69 -2.46
CA SER A 49 -0.42 7.38 -3.56
C SER A 49 0.56 8.38 -2.96
N ASN A 50 1.75 8.51 -3.55
CA ASN A 50 2.77 9.49 -3.14
C ASN A 50 2.56 10.81 -3.88
#